data_AF-A0A3L7XLK8-F1
#
_entry.id   AF-A0A3L7XLK8-F1
#
_cell.length_a   1.000
_cell.length_b   1.000
_cell.length_c   1.000
_cell.angle_alpha   90.00
_cell.angle_beta   90.00
_cell.angle_gamma   90.00
#
_symmetry.space_group_name_H-M   'P 1'
#
loop_
_entity.id
_entity.type
_entity.pdbx_description
1 polymer ?
#
loop_
_entity_poly.entity_id
_entity_poly.type
_entity_poly.pdbx_seq_one_letter_code
_entity_poly.pdbx_strand_id
1 'polypeptide(L)'
;MDSNSEKETVETRDDVLREGSEPLNVDSVTAMAEKKASDEIAMEVENLMAGKSDVFSPAERMASNAREQATAAADALRRGEFMRDAAVDPEADNDDRLIALLCYVTQMVIPLVMPVLVLLSESSKKRPFQRFHAVQSLALVSLFVLVSLLVTIGTAIISIIPVVGWLIGLTVLCLSPIAVLMGYFAVGYYGFQSYLGKRFGIPGLTSFLKDQGWL
;
A
#
# COMPACT_ATOMS: atom_id res chain seq x y z
N MET A 1 -27.61 53.28 90.89
CA MET A 1 -27.08 52.03 91.45
C MET A 1 -27.34 50.95 90.41
N ASP A 2 -26.98 51.18 89.14
CA ASP A 2 -25.62 51.07 88.52
C ASP A 2 -25.43 49.63 88.04
N SER A 3 -24.96 49.27 86.85
CA SER A 3 -24.81 49.90 85.52
C SER A 3 -24.39 48.75 84.58
N ASN A 4 -24.63 48.91 83.28
CA ASN A 4 -23.75 48.51 82.16
C ASN A 4 -24.00 47.24 81.31
N SER A 5 -24.11 47.50 79.99
CA SER A 5 -23.63 46.75 78.79
C SER A 5 -24.37 45.46 78.34
N GLU A 6 -25.23 45.54 77.32
CA GLU A 6 -25.03 45.17 75.88
C GLU A 6 -24.90 43.66 75.58
N LYS A 7 -25.91 43.03 74.94
CA LYS A 7 -26.00 42.65 73.49
C LYS A 7 -24.86 41.73 73.02
N GLU A 8 -24.98 40.71 72.17
CA GLU A 8 -26.01 39.93 71.46
C GLU A 8 -25.16 38.93 70.59
N THR A 9 -25.75 37.88 70.01
CA THR A 9 -25.24 37.05 68.87
C THR A 9 -24.26 35.90 69.18
N VAL A 10 -24.13 34.79 68.45
CA VAL A 10 -24.78 34.06 67.33
C VAL A 10 -23.94 32.76 67.19
N GLU A 11 -24.58 31.62 66.91
CA GLU A 11 -24.08 30.47 66.11
C GLU A 11 -22.56 30.16 66.08
N THR A 12 -22.13 29.04 66.68
CA THR A 12 -21.15 28.10 66.06
C THR A 12 -20.94 26.83 66.91
N ARG A 13 -20.56 25.73 66.23
CA ARG A 13 -19.78 24.56 66.71
C ARG A 13 -20.55 23.47 67.46
N ASP A 14 -20.54 22.18 67.09
CA ASP A 14 -19.53 21.40 66.37
C ASP A 14 -20.16 20.18 65.65
N ASP A 15 -20.15 20.25 64.31
CA ASP A 15 -20.19 19.12 63.38
C ASP A 15 -18.90 18.31 63.49
N VAL A 16 -18.80 17.38 64.45
CA VAL A 16 -17.75 16.36 64.44
C VAL A 16 -18.33 15.09 65.06
N LEU A 17 -18.07 13.94 64.43
CA LEU A 17 -18.38 12.56 64.86
C LEU A 17 -19.58 11.86 64.19
N ARG A 18 -19.77 12.01 62.87
CA ARG A 18 -20.45 11.00 62.04
C ARG A 18 -19.75 10.79 60.69
N GLU A 19 -18.59 10.16 60.69
CA GLU A 19 -18.05 9.49 59.51
C GLU A 19 -17.24 8.25 59.94
N GLY A 20 -17.48 7.12 59.28
CA GLY A 20 -16.60 5.94 59.40
C GLY A 20 -17.30 4.59 59.52
N SER A 21 -18.14 4.20 58.55
CA SER A 21 -18.30 2.79 58.16
C SER A 21 -19.13 2.67 56.86
N GLU A 22 -18.52 2.93 55.70
CA GLU A 22 -19.07 2.45 54.42
C GLU A 22 -18.65 0.98 54.21
N PRO A 23 -19.57 0.08 53.81
CA PRO A 23 -19.20 -1.30 53.51
C PRO A 23 -18.40 -1.38 52.21
N LEU A 24 -17.30 -2.14 52.24
CA LEU A 24 -16.45 -2.44 51.08
C LEU A 24 -17.30 -3.02 49.93
N ASN A 25 -17.48 -2.27 48.85
CA ASN A 25 -18.22 -2.70 47.67
C ASN A 25 -17.39 -3.75 46.90
N VAL A 26 -17.64 -5.03 47.20
CA VAL A 26 -16.93 -6.19 46.62
C VAL A 26 -17.11 -6.28 45.11
N ASP A 27 -18.21 -5.76 44.57
CA ASP A 27 -18.50 -5.80 43.13
C ASP A 27 -17.60 -4.83 42.35
N SER A 28 -17.27 -3.66 42.92
CA SER A 28 -16.36 -2.71 42.29
C SER A 28 -14.90 -3.18 42.34
N VAL A 29 -14.52 -3.89 43.39
CA VAL A 29 -13.18 -4.49 43.53
C VAL A 29 -13.00 -5.65 42.53
N THR A 30 -14.03 -6.48 42.37
CA THR A 30 -14.03 -7.59 41.39
C THR A 30 -13.95 -7.06 39.96
N ALA A 31 -14.75 -6.04 39.62
CA ALA A 31 -14.73 -5.41 38.30
C ALA A 31 -13.38 -4.72 37.98
N MET A 32 -12.74 -4.09 38.98
CA MET A 32 -11.40 -3.53 38.83
C MET A 32 -10.33 -4.61 38.60
N ALA A 33 -10.46 -5.76 39.27
CA ALA A 33 -9.54 -6.89 39.11
C ALA A 33 -9.67 -7.54 37.72
N GLU A 34 -10.90 -7.72 37.22
CA GLU A 34 -11.15 -8.24 35.87
C GLU A 34 -10.63 -7.30 34.78
N LYS A 35 -10.86 -5.99 34.93
CA LYS A 35 -10.33 -5.00 33.99
C LYS A 35 -8.81 -5.00 33.98
N LYS A 36 -8.17 -5.06 35.15
CA LYS A 36 -6.70 -5.11 35.26
C LYS A 36 -6.13 -6.38 34.60
N ALA A 37 -6.75 -7.53 34.83
CA ALA A 37 -6.35 -8.77 34.18
C ALA A 37 -6.53 -8.70 32.65
N SER A 38 -7.62 -8.11 32.17
CA SER A 38 -7.86 -7.88 30.74
C SER A 38 -6.82 -6.94 30.12
N ASP A 39 -6.45 -5.87 30.83
CA ASP A 39 -5.47 -4.89 30.38
C ASP A 39 -4.05 -5.51 30.34
N GLU A 40 -3.69 -6.35 31.32
CA GLU A 40 -2.42 -7.11 31.33
C GLU A 40 -2.36 -8.13 30.19
N ILE A 41 -3.45 -8.87 29.94
CA ILE A 41 -3.53 -9.81 28.82
C ILE A 41 -3.43 -9.07 27.47
N ALA A 42 -4.08 -7.91 27.32
CA ALA A 42 -4.01 -7.11 26.11
C ALA A 42 -2.57 -6.64 25.84
N MET A 43 -1.87 -6.19 26.89
CA MET A 43 -0.47 -5.76 26.80
C MET A 43 0.49 -6.91 26.52
N GLU A 44 0.27 -8.09 27.11
CA GLU A 44 1.05 -9.30 26.85
C GLU A 44 0.85 -9.75 25.39
N VAL A 45 -0.38 -9.75 24.89
CA VAL A 45 -0.69 -10.05 23.49
C VAL A 45 -0.03 -9.04 22.56
N GLU A 46 -0.09 -7.74 22.87
CA GLU A 46 0.58 -6.69 22.08
C GLU A 46 2.11 -6.89 22.07
N ASN A 47 2.72 -7.17 23.22
CA ASN A 47 4.16 -7.46 23.33
C ASN A 47 4.55 -8.76 22.60
N LEU A 48 3.71 -9.80 22.61
CA LEU A 48 3.93 -11.02 21.84
C LEU A 48 3.81 -10.79 20.34
N MET A 49 2.86 -9.94 19.91
CA MET A 49 2.71 -9.56 18.49
C MET A 49 3.85 -8.65 18.02
N ALA A 50 4.28 -7.70 18.86
CA ALA A 50 5.43 -6.84 18.63
C ALA A 50 6.74 -7.67 18.58
N GLY A 51 6.95 -8.55 19.56
CA GLY A 51 8.09 -9.46 19.60
C GLY A 51 8.12 -10.46 18.46
N LYS A 52 6.96 -10.95 18.00
CA LYS A 52 6.85 -11.81 16.82
C LYS A 52 7.22 -11.07 15.53
N SER A 53 6.94 -9.77 15.46
CA SER A 53 7.39 -8.97 14.34
C SER A 53 8.93 -8.94 14.29
N ASP A 54 9.60 -8.77 15.42
CA ASP A 54 11.07 -8.70 15.53
C ASP A 54 11.80 -10.03 15.22
N VAL A 55 11.10 -11.15 15.25
CA VAL A 55 11.67 -12.48 14.94
C VAL A 55 11.83 -12.72 13.43
N PHE A 56 11.03 -12.09 12.58
CA PHE A 56 11.19 -12.24 11.13
C PHE A 56 12.32 -11.37 10.62
N SER A 57 13.31 -12.01 10.01
CA SER A 57 14.38 -11.29 9.31
C SER A 57 13.77 -10.36 8.25
N PRO A 58 14.41 -9.23 7.91
CA PRO A 58 13.93 -8.32 6.86
C PRO A 58 13.64 -9.05 5.54
N ALA A 59 14.40 -10.09 5.24
CA ALA A 59 14.20 -10.95 4.08
C ALA A 59 12.89 -11.76 4.14
N GLU A 60 12.54 -12.30 5.31
CA GLU A 60 11.29 -13.04 5.48
C GLU A 60 10.07 -12.12 5.42
N ARG A 61 10.16 -10.89 5.95
CA ARG A 61 9.10 -9.89 5.83
C ARG A 61 8.89 -9.48 4.37
N MET A 62 9.96 -9.25 3.61
CA MET A 62 9.85 -8.99 2.17
C MET A 62 9.24 -10.18 1.43
N ALA A 63 9.65 -11.40 1.78
CA ALA A 63 9.12 -12.62 1.18
C ALA A 63 7.63 -12.86 1.51
N SER A 64 7.18 -12.54 2.73
CA SER A 64 5.77 -12.64 3.10
C SER A 64 4.92 -11.61 2.33
N ASN A 65 5.39 -10.36 2.26
CA ASN A 65 4.67 -9.29 1.55
C ASN A 65 4.59 -9.58 0.04
N ALA A 66 5.69 -10.07 -0.55
CA ALA A 66 5.71 -10.47 -1.95
C ALA A 66 4.75 -11.63 -2.24
N ARG A 67 4.66 -12.61 -1.33
CA ARG A 67 3.70 -13.71 -1.44
C ARG A 67 2.27 -13.20 -1.36
N GLU A 68 1.97 -12.36 -0.39
CA GLU A 68 0.65 -11.79 -0.19
C GLU A 68 0.18 -11.00 -1.44
N GLN A 69 1.04 -10.13 -1.96
CA GLN A 69 0.82 -9.41 -3.22
C GLN A 69 0.60 -10.35 -4.40
N ALA A 70 1.38 -11.43 -4.50
CA ALA A 70 1.25 -12.41 -5.58
C ALA A 70 -0.10 -13.16 -5.50
N THR A 71 -0.53 -13.57 -4.31
CA THR A 71 -1.86 -14.19 -4.11
C THR A 71 -2.99 -13.22 -4.42
N ALA A 72 -2.90 -11.97 -3.94
CA ALA A 72 -3.91 -10.94 -4.23
C ALA A 72 -4.01 -10.67 -5.75
N ALA A 73 -2.87 -10.63 -6.45
CA ALA A 73 -2.83 -10.47 -7.90
C ALA A 73 -3.44 -11.67 -8.64
N ALA A 74 -3.13 -12.90 -8.22
CA ALA A 74 -3.68 -14.11 -8.81
C ALA A 74 -5.20 -14.22 -8.60
N ASP A 75 -5.68 -13.85 -7.43
CA ASP A 75 -7.10 -13.84 -7.10
C ASP A 75 -7.88 -12.78 -7.88
N ALA A 76 -7.32 -11.58 -8.05
CA ALA A 76 -7.91 -10.54 -8.90
C ALA A 76 -7.98 -10.97 -10.38
N LEU A 77 -6.95 -11.66 -10.88
CA LEU A 77 -6.95 -12.23 -12.22
C LEU A 77 -8.04 -13.30 -12.38
N ARG A 78 -8.17 -14.19 -11.40
CA ARG A 78 -9.15 -15.28 -11.37
C ARG A 78 -10.59 -14.80 -11.30
N ARG A 79 -10.85 -13.69 -10.61
CA ARG A 79 -12.19 -13.09 -10.50
C ARG A 79 -12.56 -12.17 -11.67
N GLY A 80 -11.64 -11.89 -12.58
CA GLY A 80 -11.89 -10.93 -13.66
C GLY A 80 -11.93 -9.46 -13.17
N GLU A 81 -11.43 -9.18 -11.95
CA GLU A 81 -11.61 -7.90 -11.28
C GLU A 81 -10.56 -6.84 -11.64
N PHE A 82 -9.61 -7.17 -12.52
CA PHE A 82 -8.49 -6.30 -12.91
C PHE A 82 -8.87 -4.88 -13.37
N MET A 83 -10.11 -4.67 -13.80
CA MET A 83 -10.64 -3.34 -14.17
C MET A 83 -11.96 -3.01 -13.47
N ARG A 84 -12.42 -3.84 -12.52
CA ARG A 84 -13.71 -3.66 -11.86
C ARG A 84 -13.72 -2.46 -10.91
N ASP A 85 -12.54 -2.12 -10.38
CA ASP A 85 -12.31 -0.95 -9.53
C ASP A 85 -11.68 0.23 -10.29
N ALA A 86 -11.69 0.19 -11.63
CA ALA A 86 -11.16 1.29 -12.43
C ALA A 86 -12.08 2.51 -12.32
N ALA A 87 -11.73 3.42 -11.41
CA ALA A 87 -12.50 4.63 -11.14
C ALA A 87 -12.16 5.72 -12.16
N VAL A 88 -13.19 6.33 -12.74
CA VAL A 88 -13.01 7.56 -13.54
C VAL A 88 -12.66 8.69 -12.59
N ASP A 89 -11.55 9.36 -12.86
CA ASP A 89 -11.11 10.53 -12.12
C ASP A 89 -11.85 11.78 -12.63
N PRO A 90 -12.72 12.40 -11.82
CA PRO A 90 -13.47 13.58 -12.24
C PRO A 90 -12.57 14.82 -12.38
N GLU A 91 -11.39 14.82 -11.75
CA GLU A 91 -10.44 15.95 -11.78
C GLU A 91 -9.49 15.89 -12.99
N ALA A 92 -9.47 14.77 -13.72
CA ALA A 92 -8.60 14.59 -14.88
C ALA A 92 -9.14 15.32 -16.11
N ASP A 93 -8.42 16.36 -16.54
CA ASP A 93 -8.73 17.12 -17.76
C ASP A 93 -8.29 16.37 -19.04
N ASN A 94 -8.58 16.96 -20.21
CA ASN A 94 -8.27 16.32 -21.50
C ASN A 94 -6.75 16.19 -21.75
N ASP A 95 -5.96 17.16 -21.26
CA ASP A 95 -4.50 17.14 -21.42
C ASP A 95 -3.88 16.08 -20.50
N ASP A 96 -4.39 15.96 -19.27
CA ASP A 96 -4.03 14.92 -18.30
C ASP A 96 -4.25 13.51 -18.88
N ARG A 97 -5.40 13.29 -19.52
CA ARG A 97 -5.77 12.03 -20.20
C ARG A 97 -4.88 11.72 -21.39
N LEU A 98 -4.57 12.73 -22.19
CA LEU A 98 -3.69 12.58 -23.35
C LEU A 98 -2.27 12.24 -22.91
N ILE A 99 -1.73 12.92 -21.89
CA ILE A 99 -0.41 12.66 -21.33
C ILE A 99 -0.35 11.26 -20.72
N ALA A 100 -1.39 10.85 -19.99
CA ALA A 100 -1.47 9.51 -19.42
C ALA A 100 -1.45 8.42 -20.50
N LEU A 101 -2.22 8.58 -21.59
CA LEU A 101 -2.17 7.70 -22.76
C LEU A 101 -0.75 7.63 -23.33
N LEU A 102 -0.11 8.78 -23.50
CA LEU A 102 1.22 8.91 -24.10
C LEU A 102 2.27 8.16 -23.28
N CYS A 103 2.21 8.20 -21.95
CA CYS A 103 3.10 7.45 -21.06
C CYS A 103 3.13 5.94 -21.34
N TYR A 104 2.04 5.35 -21.85
CA TYR A 104 1.99 3.94 -22.26
C TYR A 104 2.30 3.75 -23.74
N VAL A 105 1.72 4.55 -24.64
CA VAL A 105 1.86 4.35 -26.09
C VAL A 105 3.29 4.59 -26.56
N THR A 106 3.99 5.58 -26.00
CA THR A 106 5.38 5.85 -26.39
C THR A 106 6.30 4.68 -26.07
N GLN A 107 5.91 3.78 -25.16
CA GLN A 107 6.70 2.59 -24.83
C GLN A 107 6.91 1.64 -26.01
N MET A 108 6.03 1.68 -27.02
CA MET A 108 6.17 0.86 -28.22
C MET A 108 7.32 1.31 -29.13
N VAL A 109 7.64 2.61 -29.13
CA VAL A 109 8.64 3.19 -30.04
C VAL A 109 9.90 3.56 -29.28
N ILE A 110 9.76 4.34 -28.20
CA ILE A 110 10.86 4.79 -27.36
C ILE A 110 10.46 4.55 -25.91
N PRO A 111 10.79 3.38 -25.35
CA PRO A 111 10.52 3.10 -23.94
C PRO A 111 11.12 4.20 -23.07
N LEU A 112 10.45 4.48 -21.94
CA LEU A 112 10.96 5.30 -20.84
C LEU A 112 10.90 6.83 -21.02
N VAL A 113 10.94 7.37 -22.24
CA VAL A 113 11.04 8.83 -22.47
C VAL A 113 9.87 9.60 -21.86
N MET A 114 8.64 9.34 -22.30
CA MET A 114 7.48 10.11 -21.85
C MET A 114 7.22 10.03 -20.33
N PRO A 115 7.19 8.84 -19.69
CA PRO A 115 6.97 8.78 -18.25
C PRO A 115 8.06 9.48 -17.44
N VAL A 116 9.33 9.42 -17.87
CA VAL A 116 10.39 10.18 -17.21
C VAL A 116 10.23 11.67 -17.41
N LEU A 117 9.90 12.14 -18.61
CA LEU A 117 9.65 13.55 -18.87
C LEU A 117 8.52 14.09 -17.99
N VAL A 118 7.43 13.35 -17.84
CA VAL A 118 6.30 13.75 -16.98
C VAL A 118 6.74 13.83 -15.52
N LEU A 119 7.46 12.82 -15.00
CA LEU A 119 7.92 12.80 -13.60
C LEU A 119 8.95 13.88 -13.28
N LEU A 120 9.80 14.23 -14.24
CA LEU A 120 10.76 15.34 -14.09
C LEU A 120 10.10 16.71 -14.29
N SER A 121 8.99 16.77 -15.03
CA SER A 121 8.26 18.01 -15.23
C SER A 121 7.58 18.47 -13.93
N GLU A 122 7.46 19.78 -13.76
CA GLU A 122 6.68 20.35 -12.65
C GLU A 122 5.19 19.96 -12.72
N SER A 123 4.70 19.56 -13.90
CA SER A 123 3.31 19.11 -14.09
C SER A 123 2.97 17.95 -13.17
N SER A 124 3.90 17.01 -12.94
CA SER A 124 3.66 15.86 -12.05
C SER A 124 3.35 16.23 -10.60
N LYS A 125 3.84 17.38 -10.12
CA LYS A 125 3.56 17.87 -8.76
C LYS A 125 2.17 18.50 -8.65
N LYS A 126 1.67 19.06 -9.76
CA LYS A 126 0.39 19.79 -9.83
C LYS A 126 -0.76 18.90 -10.30
N ARG A 127 -0.46 17.77 -10.95
CA ARG A 127 -1.42 16.88 -11.63
C ARG A 127 -1.29 15.43 -11.11
N PRO A 128 -2.06 15.03 -10.08
CA PRO A 128 -1.93 13.70 -9.47
C PRO A 128 -2.28 12.57 -10.46
N PHE A 129 -3.24 12.79 -11.37
CA PHE A 129 -3.59 11.82 -12.41
C PHE A 129 -2.41 11.52 -13.36
N GLN A 130 -1.73 12.56 -13.86
CA GLN A 130 -0.56 12.41 -14.72
C GLN A 130 0.56 11.66 -13.98
N ARG A 131 0.83 12.04 -12.73
CA ARG A 131 1.86 11.39 -11.90
C ARG A 131 1.57 9.91 -11.70
N PHE A 132 0.32 9.55 -11.37
CA PHE A 132 -0.09 8.16 -11.16
C PHE A 132 0.24 7.29 -12.38
N HIS A 133 -0.22 7.70 -13.57
CA HIS A 133 0.04 6.93 -14.79
C HIS A 133 1.50 6.99 -15.24
N ALA A 134 2.22 8.08 -14.96
CA ALA A 134 3.66 8.18 -15.26
C ALA A 134 4.50 7.24 -14.39
N VAL A 135 4.25 7.17 -13.07
CA VAL A 135 4.93 6.21 -12.17
C VAL A 135 4.58 4.77 -12.56
N GLN A 136 3.29 4.47 -12.77
CA GLN A 136 2.85 3.12 -13.10
C GLN A 136 3.44 2.62 -14.43
N SER A 137 3.44 3.48 -15.45
CA SER A 137 4.01 3.15 -16.76
C SER A 137 5.54 3.05 -16.73
N LEU A 138 6.23 3.88 -15.92
CA LEU A 138 7.67 3.75 -15.68
C LEU A 138 8.02 2.40 -15.05
N ALA A 139 7.29 2.01 -14.01
CA ALA A 139 7.51 0.72 -13.35
C ALA A 139 7.25 -0.46 -14.31
N LEU A 140 6.23 -0.35 -15.17
CA LEU A 140 5.89 -1.37 -16.16
C LEU A 140 7.01 -1.54 -17.19
N VAL A 141 7.56 -0.44 -17.72
CA VAL A 141 8.68 -0.54 -18.67
C VAL A 141 9.96 -1.05 -18.00
N SER A 142 10.23 -0.65 -16.75
CA SER A 142 11.34 -1.20 -15.97
C SER A 142 11.21 -2.71 -15.77
N LEU A 143 10.00 -3.21 -15.49
CA LEU A 143 9.73 -4.65 -15.39
C LEU A 143 10.00 -5.37 -16.72
N PHE A 144 9.49 -4.85 -17.84
CA PHE A 144 9.72 -5.45 -19.15
C PHE A 144 11.21 -5.47 -19.55
N VAL A 145 11.94 -4.38 -19.29
CA VAL A 145 13.39 -4.30 -19.53
C VAL A 145 14.13 -5.32 -18.68
N LEU A 146 13.81 -5.43 -17.39
CA LEU A 146 14.43 -6.39 -16.48
C LEU A 146 14.20 -7.84 -16.94
N VAL A 147 12.95 -8.22 -17.25
CA VAL A 147 12.63 -9.57 -17.73
C VAL A 147 13.34 -9.85 -19.06
N SER A 148 13.33 -8.89 -20.00
CA SER A 148 13.99 -9.04 -21.30
C SER A 148 15.50 -9.23 -21.15
N LEU A 149 16.12 -8.48 -20.23
CA LEU A 149 17.54 -8.60 -19.92
C LEU A 149 17.86 -9.99 -19.33
N LEU A 150 17.08 -10.46 -18.35
CA LEU A 150 17.25 -11.77 -17.74
C LEU A 150 17.11 -12.91 -18.77
N VAL A 151 16.09 -12.85 -19.64
CA VAL A 151 15.90 -13.83 -20.71
C VAL A 151 17.06 -13.81 -21.70
N THR A 152 17.53 -12.62 -22.09
CA THR A 152 18.65 -12.46 -23.03
C THR A 152 19.94 -13.04 -22.46
N ILE A 153 20.28 -12.68 -21.22
CA ILE A 153 21.49 -13.17 -20.54
C ILE A 153 21.39 -14.69 -20.32
N GLY A 154 20.25 -15.18 -19.83
CA GLY A 154 20.04 -16.61 -19.60
C GLY A 154 20.18 -17.43 -20.89
N THR A 155 19.59 -16.94 -21.99
CA THR A 155 19.71 -17.57 -23.31
C THR A 155 21.15 -17.55 -23.81
N ALA A 156 21.88 -16.45 -23.64
CA ALA A 156 23.27 -16.33 -24.04
C ALA A 156 24.19 -17.33 -23.31
N ILE A 157 23.98 -17.52 -22.00
CA ILE A 157 24.76 -18.49 -21.20
C ILE A 157 24.45 -19.93 -21.65
N ILE A 158 23.16 -20.27 -21.83
CA ILE A 158 22.75 -21.63 -22.25
C ILE A 158 23.23 -21.95 -23.67
N SER A 159 23.40 -20.92 -24.52
CA SER A 159 23.88 -21.05 -25.90
C SER A 159 25.31 -21.60 -26.02
N ILE A 160 26.08 -21.66 -24.92
CA ILE A 160 27.42 -22.26 -24.90
C ILE A 160 27.37 -23.76 -25.20
N ILE A 161 26.28 -24.44 -24.81
CA ILE A 161 26.09 -25.87 -25.08
C ILE A 161 25.36 -26.00 -26.43
N PRO A 162 25.98 -26.50 -27.51
CA PRO A 162 25.44 -26.34 -28.87
C PRO A 162 24.02 -26.92 -29.05
N VAL A 163 23.77 -28.15 -28.58
CA VAL A 163 22.47 -28.82 -28.77
C VAL A 163 21.37 -28.22 -27.88
N VAL A 164 21.67 -27.97 -26.60
CA VAL A 164 20.71 -27.40 -25.63
C VAL A 164 20.43 -25.94 -25.95
N GLY A 165 21.47 -25.17 -26.22
CA GLY A 165 21.43 -23.78 -26.65
C GLY A 165 20.57 -23.59 -27.89
N TRP A 166 20.72 -24.46 -28.89
CA TRP A 166 19.90 -24.40 -30.10
C TRP A 166 18.41 -24.65 -29.83
N LEU A 167 18.07 -25.67 -29.02
CA LEU A 167 16.67 -25.96 -28.67
C LEU A 167 16.00 -24.83 -27.87
N ILE A 168 16.69 -24.31 -26.85
CA ILE A 168 16.17 -23.21 -26.03
C ILE A 168 16.13 -21.91 -26.82
N GLY A 169 17.18 -21.61 -27.58
CA GLY A 169 17.26 -20.44 -28.45
C GLY A 169 16.15 -20.41 -29.49
N LEU A 170 15.84 -21.55 -30.12
CA LEU A 170 14.72 -21.67 -31.04
C LEU A 170 13.37 -21.45 -30.34
N THR A 171 13.20 -21.99 -29.13
CA THR A 171 11.99 -21.78 -28.32
C THR A 171 11.80 -20.31 -27.98
N VAL A 172 12.86 -19.63 -27.51
CA VAL A 172 12.83 -18.19 -27.20
C VAL A 172 12.58 -17.38 -28.48
N LEU A 173 13.19 -17.74 -29.60
CA LEU A 173 12.97 -17.08 -30.89
C LEU A 173 11.51 -17.18 -31.36
N CYS A 174 10.85 -18.31 -31.16
CA CYS A 174 9.45 -18.50 -31.53
C CYS A 174 8.47 -17.81 -30.56
N LEU A 175 8.76 -17.83 -29.25
CA LEU A 175 7.87 -17.27 -28.22
C LEU A 175 8.07 -15.77 -28.00
N SER A 176 9.27 -15.24 -28.21
CA SER A 176 9.59 -13.82 -28.04
C SER A 176 8.71 -12.87 -28.87
N PRO A 177 8.43 -13.08 -30.18
CA PRO A 177 7.55 -12.19 -30.93
C PRO A 177 6.12 -12.22 -30.37
N ILE A 178 5.63 -13.39 -29.92
CA ILE A 178 4.32 -13.52 -29.30
C ILE A 178 4.27 -12.74 -27.98
N ALA A 179 5.30 -12.88 -27.14
CA ALA A 179 5.40 -12.17 -25.87
C ALA A 179 5.49 -10.64 -26.06
N VAL A 180 6.28 -10.17 -27.05
CA VAL A 180 6.37 -8.75 -27.39
C VAL A 180 5.04 -8.21 -27.90
N LEU A 181 4.36 -8.94 -28.79
CA LEU A 181 3.04 -8.56 -29.26
C LEU A 181 2.03 -8.48 -28.11
N MET A 182 2.04 -9.44 -27.19
CA MET A 182 1.20 -9.40 -25.98
C MET A 182 1.53 -8.18 -25.11
N GLY A 183 2.81 -7.85 -24.94
CA GLY A 183 3.26 -6.64 -24.24
C GLY A 183 2.73 -5.36 -24.90
N TYR A 184 2.79 -5.28 -26.23
CA TYR A 184 2.24 -4.15 -26.99
C TYR A 184 0.72 -4.04 -26.85
N PHE A 185 -0.01 -5.14 -26.95
CA PHE A 185 -1.45 -5.12 -26.68
C PHE A 185 -1.77 -4.66 -25.26
N ALA A 186 -0.99 -5.11 -24.26
CA ALA A 186 -1.18 -4.70 -22.87
C ALA A 186 -0.96 -3.19 -22.67
N VAL A 187 0.17 -2.63 -23.13
CA VAL A 187 0.44 -1.19 -23.00
C VAL A 187 -0.55 -0.34 -23.81
N GLY A 188 -0.97 -0.81 -25.00
CA GLY A 188 -2.01 -0.15 -25.79
C GLY A 188 -3.35 -0.12 -25.06
N TYR A 189 -3.75 -1.23 -24.44
CA TYR A 189 -4.96 -1.33 -23.63
C TYR A 189 -4.92 -0.43 -22.39
N TYR A 190 -3.81 -0.41 -21.66
CA TYR A 190 -3.61 0.45 -20.50
C TYR A 190 -3.61 1.93 -20.89
N GLY A 191 -2.98 2.28 -22.01
CA GLY A 191 -3.03 3.61 -22.59
C GLY A 191 -4.47 4.02 -22.88
N PHE A 192 -5.23 3.19 -23.60
CA PHE A 192 -6.63 3.47 -23.92
C PHE A 192 -7.49 3.69 -22.67
N GLN A 193 -7.32 2.88 -21.63
CA GLN A 193 -8.07 3.03 -20.38
C GLN A 193 -7.69 4.31 -19.63
N SER A 194 -6.42 4.71 -19.67
CA SER A 194 -5.99 5.99 -19.10
C SER A 194 -6.54 7.19 -19.89
N TYR A 195 -6.71 7.07 -21.21
CA TYR A 195 -7.35 8.10 -22.03
C TYR A 195 -8.83 8.31 -21.66
N LEU A 196 -9.51 7.24 -21.23
CA LEU A 196 -10.86 7.34 -20.68
C LEU A 196 -10.92 8.02 -19.29
N GLY A 197 -9.79 8.47 -18.76
CA GLY A 197 -9.70 9.11 -17.45
C GLY A 197 -9.77 8.13 -16.28
N LYS A 198 -9.55 6.83 -16.51
CA LYS A 198 -9.65 5.82 -15.46
C LYS A 198 -8.32 5.61 -14.74
N ARG A 199 -8.34 5.69 -13.41
CA ARG A 199 -7.27 5.16 -12.56
C ARG A 199 -7.53 3.68 -12.33
N PHE A 200 -6.60 2.83 -12.77
CA PHE A 200 -6.70 1.38 -12.63
C PHE A 200 -5.40 0.81 -12.08
N GLY A 201 -5.52 -0.31 -11.37
CA GLY A 201 -4.37 -1.05 -10.87
C GLY A 201 -3.98 -2.20 -11.79
N ILE A 202 -2.70 -2.31 -12.09
CA ILE A 202 -2.11 -3.51 -12.68
C ILE A 202 -1.83 -4.49 -11.53
N PRO A 203 -2.43 -5.69 -11.52
CA PRO A 203 -2.23 -6.67 -10.46
C PRO A 203 -0.75 -6.97 -10.23
N GLY A 204 -0.32 -7.03 -8.98
CA GLY A 204 1.07 -7.24 -8.57
C GLY A 204 1.92 -5.97 -8.67
N LEU A 205 1.86 -5.24 -9.80
CA LEU A 205 2.68 -4.05 -10.01
C LEU A 205 2.16 -2.83 -9.24
N THR A 206 0.88 -2.49 -9.38
CA THR A 206 0.32 -1.30 -8.73
C THR A 206 0.21 -1.48 -7.21
N SER A 207 -0.06 -2.68 -6.72
CA SER A 207 0.00 -3.00 -5.29
C SER A 207 1.41 -2.78 -4.74
N PHE A 208 2.44 -3.28 -5.44
CA PHE A 208 3.83 -3.04 -5.07
C PHE A 208 4.16 -1.54 -5.00
N LEU A 209 3.76 -0.77 -6.00
CA LEU A 209 4.02 0.67 -6.04
C LEU A 209 3.32 1.45 -4.92
N LYS A 210 2.10 1.05 -4.56
CA LYS A 210 1.36 1.61 -3.40
C LYS A 210 2.09 1.31 -2.09
N ASP A 211 2.54 0.07 -1.91
CA ASP A 211 3.23 -0.36 -0.69
C ASP A 211 4.60 0.33 -0.52
N GLN A 212 5.25 0.70 -1.61
CA GLN A 212 6.47 1.52 -1.61
C GLN A 212 6.20 3.03 -1.44
N GLY A 213 4.95 3.46 -1.42
CA GLY A 213 4.57 4.88 -1.32
C GLY A 213 4.88 5.71 -2.56
N TRP A 214 4.99 5.09 -3.74
CA TRP A 214 5.32 5.80 -4.98
C TRP A 214 4.09 6.42 -5.67
N LEU A 215 2.90 5.86 -5.40
CA LEU A 215 1.60 6.29 -5.95
C LEU A 215 0.78 7.09 -4.94
#